data_AF-A0A914HK27-F1
#
_entry.id   AF-A0A914HK27-F1
#
_cell.length_a   1.000
_cell.length_b   1.000
_cell.length_c   1.000
_cell.angle_alpha   90.00
_cell.angle_beta   90.00
_cell.angle_gamma   90.00
#
_symmetry.space_group_name_H-M   'P 1'
#
loop_
_entity.id
_entity.type
_entity.pdbx_description
1 polymer ?
#
loop_
_entity_poly.entity_id
_entity_poly.type
_entity_poly.pdbx_seq_one_letter_code
_entity_poly.pdbx_strand_id
1 'polypeptide(L)'
;MDKQKQQQLDVLIILDKSSEITPLAHDKTYAPNRSFNDLCVQWVSKLNSPNVIVAFVNQPEEIAVKFLTKWSSSLKQLQAFCVHNCQSLNDVLREIESRQMLRNDFVLIQNCATFCSSYLARQIEKFKNGRRQNKKNVLTLLYYEKFEDRRIADEGQSLLGYHEQTQKLTHYENIKKDEAVSIHKNAFLMDTIFRSDLTSCGIALCGIEFSGHFAGNYDFHTFDAIISDILSNEEILAQNIHVDFVDDFIRSSSTSPAENKLVLGADVRGASSISLSTSIDNLLDELDGPENAKTDTERSDPVDDGTLEDASSSGQQKLSADLLNKIKLEINASKLAYNIPLDEVPNHLFSAFLRLPGVVDKFSNFTKMYNYWYGLWKVYYKTAAAQSQMLFAIEENTAISDRFRRILPNVLFFLSQDVKVLDDVLIVDWYNSKLESNSPLKNEEKLAELVRWIQNAAEESSDSDEQDEEEGERRA
;
A
#
# COMPACT_ATOMS: atom_id res chain seq x y z
N MET A 1 -50.83 18.71 -9.78
CA MET A 1 -50.34 17.48 -9.09
C MET A 1 -49.28 16.86 -9.98
N ASP A 2 -48.05 17.35 -9.84
CA ASP A 2 -46.91 16.82 -10.57
C ASP A 2 -46.58 15.42 -10.05
N LYS A 3 -46.69 14.42 -10.92
CA LYS A 3 -46.02 13.13 -10.70
C LYS A 3 -44.53 13.42 -10.70
N GLN A 4 -43.94 13.60 -9.52
CA GLN A 4 -42.49 13.66 -9.36
C GLN A 4 -41.92 12.39 -10.02
N LYS A 5 -41.21 12.54 -11.15
CA LYS A 5 -40.41 11.46 -11.73
C LYS A 5 -39.48 10.97 -10.63
N GLN A 6 -39.73 9.79 -10.08
CA GLN A 6 -38.75 9.13 -9.20
C GLN A 6 -37.47 8.99 -10.02
N GLN A 7 -36.40 9.67 -9.60
CA GLN A 7 -35.07 9.46 -10.17
C GLN A 7 -34.73 7.98 -10.01
N GLN A 8 -34.52 7.32 -11.14
CA GLN A 8 -34.12 5.93 -11.26
C GLN A 8 -32.62 5.85 -10.96
N LEU A 9 -32.20 4.90 -10.13
CA LEU A 9 -30.77 4.66 -9.90
C LEU A 9 -30.28 3.58 -10.85
N ASP A 10 -29.10 3.77 -11.39
CA ASP A 10 -28.38 2.71 -12.10
C ASP A 10 -27.70 1.79 -11.06
N VAL A 11 -27.30 0.57 -11.44
CA VAL A 11 -26.60 -0.35 -10.55
C VAL A 11 -25.37 -0.88 -11.27
N LEU A 12 -24.20 -0.67 -10.67
CA LEU A 12 -22.93 -1.17 -11.13
C LEU A 12 -22.46 -2.30 -10.21
N ILE A 13 -22.27 -3.49 -10.77
CA ILE A 13 -21.77 -4.68 -10.08
C ILE A 13 -20.39 -5.01 -10.62
N ILE A 14 -19.41 -5.14 -9.72
CA ILE A 14 -18.06 -5.57 -10.07
C ILE A 14 -17.89 -7.03 -9.67
N LEU A 15 -17.50 -7.87 -10.63
CA LEU A 15 -17.26 -9.30 -10.45
C LEU A 15 -15.80 -9.62 -10.80
N ASP A 16 -14.97 -9.82 -9.78
CA ASP A 16 -13.56 -10.14 -9.91
C ASP A 16 -13.25 -11.63 -9.58
N LYS A 17 -12.21 -12.20 -10.22
CA LYS A 17 -11.58 -13.48 -9.87
C LYS A 17 -10.47 -13.32 -8.84
N SER A 18 -9.76 -12.18 -8.88
CA SER A 18 -8.61 -11.90 -8.02
C SER A 18 -9.08 -11.47 -6.64
N SER A 19 -8.71 -12.26 -5.66
CA SER A 19 -8.78 -11.96 -4.23
C SER A 19 -7.82 -10.82 -3.82
N GLU A 20 -7.89 -9.66 -4.45
CA GLU A 20 -7.16 -8.45 -4.03
C GLU A 20 -8.05 -7.21 -3.90
N ILE A 21 -9.20 -7.16 -4.58
CA ILE A 21 -10.22 -6.10 -4.37
C ILE A 21 -11.28 -6.54 -3.33
N THR A 22 -11.14 -7.74 -2.76
CA THR A 22 -12.09 -8.31 -1.79
C THR A 22 -11.35 -9.09 -0.71
N PRO A 23 -11.51 -8.82 0.60
CA PRO A 23 -10.89 -9.61 1.66
C PRO A 23 -11.45 -11.04 1.83
N LEU A 24 -12.24 -11.54 0.87
CA LEU A 24 -12.95 -12.82 0.98
C LEU A 24 -13.13 -13.44 -0.41
N ALA A 25 -12.04 -13.90 -1.02
CA ALA A 25 -12.10 -14.80 -2.18
C ALA A 25 -11.12 -15.97 -2.03
N HIS A 26 -11.13 -16.59 -0.85
CA HIS A 26 -10.81 -18.00 -0.70
C HIS A 26 -11.98 -18.70 -0.05
N ASP A 27 -12.97 -19.13 -0.84
CA ASP A 27 -13.47 -20.49 -0.69
C ASP A 27 -14.41 -20.90 -1.82
N LYS A 28 -14.04 -21.97 -2.51
CA LYS A 28 -14.95 -22.75 -3.36
C LYS A 28 -15.81 -23.64 -2.46
N THR A 29 -16.69 -23.09 -1.63
CA THR A 29 -17.44 -23.97 -0.72
C THR A 29 -18.75 -23.36 -0.22
N TYR A 30 -19.86 -24.06 -0.56
CA TYR A 30 -21.19 -24.07 0.07
C TYR A 30 -22.22 -22.96 -0.25
N ALA A 31 -22.93 -23.16 -1.36
CA ALA A 31 -24.40 -23.27 -1.36
C ALA A 31 -24.78 -24.34 -2.41
N PRO A 32 -25.63 -25.36 -2.13
CA PRO A 32 -25.65 -26.57 -2.96
C PRO A 32 -26.18 -26.38 -4.39
N ASN A 33 -26.68 -25.21 -4.80
CA ASN A 33 -27.25 -25.01 -6.15
C ASN A 33 -27.34 -23.56 -6.69
N ARG A 34 -26.76 -22.53 -6.05
CA ARG A 34 -26.78 -21.14 -6.59
C ARG A 34 -25.48 -20.41 -6.29
N SER A 35 -24.93 -19.70 -7.28
CA SER A 35 -23.76 -18.83 -7.12
C SER A 35 -24.12 -17.57 -6.34
N PHE A 36 -23.20 -17.00 -5.56
CA PHE A 36 -23.38 -15.69 -4.90
C PHE A 36 -23.73 -14.58 -5.88
N ASN A 37 -23.17 -14.63 -7.09
CA ASN A 37 -23.49 -13.69 -8.17
C ASN A 37 -24.97 -13.77 -8.55
N ASP A 38 -25.56 -14.97 -8.53
CA ASP A 38 -26.98 -15.15 -8.84
C ASP A 38 -27.89 -14.58 -7.76
N LEU A 39 -27.49 -14.69 -6.49
CA LEU A 39 -28.22 -14.12 -5.36
C LEU A 39 -28.17 -12.60 -5.38
N CYS A 40 -26.99 -12.01 -5.66
CA CYS A 40 -26.81 -10.57 -5.81
C CYS A 40 -27.72 -10.02 -6.90
N VAL A 41 -27.74 -10.63 -8.08
CA VAL A 41 -28.58 -10.18 -9.21
C VAL A 41 -30.06 -10.38 -8.92
N GLN A 42 -30.44 -11.47 -8.25
CA GLN A 42 -31.82 -11.68 -7.80
C GLN A 42 -32.26 -10.64 -6.76
N TRP A 43 -31.34 -10.15 -5.94
CA TRP A 43 -31.61 -9.07 -5.01
C TRP A 43 -31.73 -7.73 -5.74
N VAL A 44 -30.83 -7.43 -6.67
CA VAL A 44 -30.89 -6.23 -7.53
C VAL A 44 -32.17 -6.18 -8.35
N SER A 45 -32.69 -7.32 -8.82
CA SER A 45 -33.96 -7.35 -9.58
C SER A 45 -35.18 -6.93 -8.75
N LYS A 46 -35.09 -6.93 -7.42
CA LYS A 46 -36.11 -6.40 -6.50
C LYS A 46 -36.02 -4.88 -6.33
N LEU A 47 -34.90 -4.26 -6.72
CA LEU A 47 -34.77 -2.81 -6.75
C LEU A 47 -35.64 -2.25 -7.89
N ASN A 48 -36.10 -1.02 -7.75
CA ASN A 48 -37.09 -0.44 -8.64
C ASN A 48 -36.48 -0.13 -10.03
N SER A 49 -36.47 -1.14 -10.91
CA SER A 49 -36.09 -1.07 -12.33
C SER A 49 -34.73 -0.41 -12.64
N PRO A 50 -33.59 -0.81 -12.05
CA PRO A 50 -32.31 -0.21 -12.39
C PRO A 50 -31.82 -0.57 -13.80
N ASN A 51 -31.05 0.33 -14.43
CA ASN A 51 -30.11 -0.07 -15.48
C ASN A 51 -28.97 -0.81 -14.80
N VAL A 52 -28.90 -2.14 -14.99
CA VAL A 52 -27.90 -2.98 -14.34
C VAL A 52 -26.71 -3.16 -15.26
N ILE A 53 -25.54 -2.78 -14.78
CA ILE A 53 -24.26 -2.87 -15.47
C ILE A 53 -23.38 -3.81 -14.66
N VAL A 54 -22.84 -4.83 -15.32
CA VAL A 54 -21.97 -5.82 -14.69
C VAL A 54 -20.61 -5.79 -15.35
N ALA A 55 -19.59 -5.43 -14.58
CA ALA A 55 -18.20 -5.43 -15.01
C ALA A 55 -17.54 -6.74 -14.56
N PHE A 56 -17.09 -7.54 -15.52
CA PHE A 56 -16.32 -8.76 -15.29
C PHE A 56 -14.83 -8.43 -15.35
N VAL A 57 -14.16 -8.52 -14.21
CA VAL A 57 -12.76 -8.10 -14.06
C VAL A 57 -11.84 -9.32 -14.24
N ASN A 58 -10.90 -9.23 -15.18
CA ASN A 58 -9.90 -10.27 -15.45
C ASN A 58 -10.51 -11.67 -15.73
N GLN A 59 -11.72 -11.70 -16.31
CA GLN A 59 -12.45 -12.92 -16.67
C GLN A 59 -12.58 -13.06 -18.20
N PRO A 60 -12.69 -14.30 -18.72
CA PRO A 60 -12.99 -14.54 -20.13
C PRO A 60 -14.38 -14.04 -20.52
N GLU A 61 -14.51 -13.50 -21.73
CA GLU A 61 -15.76 -12.95 -22.28
C GLU A 61 -16.92 -13.95 -22.29
N GLU A 62 -16.64 -15.25 -22.39
CA GLU A 62 -17.66 -16.30 -22.34
C GLU A 62 -18.53 -16.25 -21.08
N ILE A 63 -17.97 -15.82 -19.94
CA ILE A 63 -18.69 -15.75 -18.67
C ILE A 63 -19.72 -14.62 -18.74
N ALA A 64 -19.35 -13.47 -19.30
CA ALA A 64 -20.26 -12.34 -19.51
C ALA A 64 -21.43 -12.74 -20.44
N VAL A 65 -21.14 -13.47 -21.52
CA VAL A 65 -22.17 -13.97 -22.45
C VAL A 65 -23.11 -14.98 -21.76
N LYS A 66 -22.57 -15.94 -21.01
CA LYS A 66 -23.34 -16.91 -20.21
C LYS A 66 -24.21 -16.21 -19.15
N PHE A 67 -23.70 -15.14 -18.55
CA PHE A 67 -24.43 -14.35 -17.58
C PHE A 67 -25.58 -13.56 -18.21
N LEU A 68 -25.34 -12.88 -19.33
CA LEU A 68 -26.37 -12.14 -20.08
C LEU A 68 -27.49 -13.06 -20.54
N THR A 69 -27.16 -14.22 -21.10
CA THR A 69 -28.16 -15.21 -21.55
C THR A 69 -29.03 -15.71 -20.40
N LYS A 70 -28.47 -15.87 -19.19
CA LYS A 70 -29.21 -16.28 -17.99
C LYS A 70 -30.13 -15.21 -17.44
N TRP A 71 -29.70 -13.94 -17.40
CA TRP A 71 -30.37 -12.87 -16.64
C TRP A 71 -31.12 -11.84 -17.49
N SER A 72 -30.91 -11.82 -18.81
CA SER A 72 -31.56 -10.88 -19.74
C SER A 72 -33.09 -10.85 -19.65
N SER A 73 -33.73 -11.97 -19.31
CA SER A 73 -35.18 -12.08 -19.16
C SER A 73 -35.71 -11.52 -17.83
N SER A 74 -34.86 -11.41 -16.81
CA SER A 74 -35.26 -11.05 -15.44
C SER A 74 -35.05 -9.57 -15.12
N LEU A 75 -34.32 -8.83 -15.97
CA LEU A 75 -33.98 -7.43 -15.78
C LEU A 75 -34.41 -6.62 -17.01
N LYS A 76 -34.91 -5.39 -16.78
CA LYS A 76 -35.39 -4.52 -17.87
C LYS A 76 -34.27 -4.03 -18.77
N GLN A 77 -33.11 -3.71 -18.19
CA GLN A 77 -31.92 -3.26 -18.90
C GLN A 77 -30.71 -3.87 -18.20
N LEU A 78 -30.02 -4.75 -18.90
CA LEU A 78 -28.82 -5.43 -18.42
C LEU A 78 -27.71 -5.25 -19.45
N GLN A 79 -26.56 -4.77 -18.99
CA GLN A 79 -25.35 -4.64 -19.78
C GLN A 79 -24.23 -5.36 -19.05
N ALA A 80 -23.39 -6.08 -19.79
CA ALA A 80 -22.22 -6.73 -19.25
C ALA A 80 -21.02 -6.49 -20.15
N PHE A 81 -19.86 -6.32 -19.56
CA PHE A 81 -18.60 -6.18 -20.27
C PHE A 81 -17.45 -6.75 -19.47
N CYS A 82 -16.38 -7.13 -20.15
CA CYS A 82 -15.14 -7.54 -19.52
C CYS A 82 -14.15 -6.38 -19.52
N VAL A 83 -13.41 -6.25 -18.41
CA VAL A 83 -12.25 -5.38 -18.28
C VAL A 83 -11.01 -6.27 -18.13
N HIS A 84 -10.08 -6.14 -19.07
CA HIS A 84 -8.83 -6.89 -19.08
C HIS A 84 -7.71 -6.06 -18.45
N ASN A 85 -6.78 -6.72 -17.76
CA ASN A 85 -5.65 -6.09 -17.06
C ASN A 85 -6.10 -5.00 -16.08
N CYS A 86 -7.26 -5.21 -15.45
CA CYS A 86 -7.78 -4.30 -14.44
C CYS A 86 -6.94 -4.44 -13.17
N GLN A 87 -6.37 -3.33 -12.70
CA GLN A 87 -5.58 -3.22 -11.47
C GLN A 87 -6.34 -2.47 -10.38
N SER A 88 -7.31 -1.63 -10.76
CA SER A 88 -8.03 -0.76 -9.83
C SER A 88 -9.50 -0.58 -10.19
N LEU A 89 -10.28 -0.07 -9.24
CA LEU A 89 -11.65 0.38 -9.49
C LEU A 89 -11.72 1.43 -10.61
N ASN A 90 -10.71 2.29 -10.73
CA ASN A 90 -10.67 3.37 -11.72
C ASN A 90 -10.62 2.85 -13.15
N ASP A 91 -10.04 1.67 -13.38
CA ASP A 91 -10.02 1.03 -14.69
C ASP A 91 -11.45 0.66 -15.13
N VAL A 92 -12.26 0.18 -14.19
CA VAL A 92 -13.68 -0.12 -14.42
C VAL A 92 -14.47 1.16 -14.68
N LEU A 93 -14.29 2.20 -13.86
CA LEU A 93 -14.98 3.49 -14.03
C LEU A 93 -14.64 4.15 -15.36
N ARG A 94 -13.38 4.09 -15.79
CA ARG A 94 -12.93 4.65 -17.07
C ARG A 94 -13.54 3.93 -18.27
N GLU A 95 -13.67 2.61 -18.20
CA GLU A 95 -14.33 1.84 -19.24
C GLU A 95 -15.84 2.15 -19.30
N ILE A 96 -16.45 2.42 -18.16
CA ILE A 96 -17.86 2.83 -18.08
C ILE A 96 -18.08 4.23 -18.67
N GLU A 97 -17.18 5.17 -18.38
CA GLU A 97 -17.20 6.51 -18.96
C GLU A 97 -16.92 6.49 -20.46
N SER A 98 -15.96 5.69 -20.93
CA SER A 98 -15.67 5.58 -22.38
C SER A 98 -16.87 5.06 -23.16
N ARG A 99 -17.65 4.16 -22.55
CA ARG A 99 -18.87 3.56 -23.13
C ARG A 99 -20.15 4.33 -22.78
N GLN A 100 -20.08 5.37 -21.94
CA GLN A 100 -21.23 6.18 -21.48
C GLN A 100 -22.40 5.33 -20.96
N MET A 101 -22.09 4.30 -20.15
CA MET A 101 -23.08 3.30 -19.70
C MET A 101 -23.92 3.77 -18.52
N LEU A 102 -23.33 4.59 -17.63
CA LEU A 102 -24.03 5.23 -16.51
C LEU A 102 -24.66 6.55 -16.96
N ARG A 103 -25.91 6.79 -16.55
CA ARG A 103 -26.64 8.04 -16.87
C ARG A 103 -27.24 8.71 -15.65
N ASN A 104 -27.43 7.95 -14.57
CA ASN A 104 -28.02 8.42 -13.34
C ASN A 104 -27.06 8.20 -12.16
N ASP A 105 -27.39 8.78 -11.02
CA ASP A 105 -26.82 8.35 -9.74
C ASP A 105 -27.00 6.83 -9.61
N PHE A 106 -26.03 6.14 -9.00
CA PHE A 106 -25.93 4.69 -9.10
C PHE A 106 -25.54 4.02 -7.79
N VAL A 107 -25.89 2.74 -7.68
CA VAL A 107 -25.41 1.87 -6.59
C VAL A 107 -24.19 1.12 -7.08
N LEU A 108 -23.06 1.29 -6.40
CA LEU A 108 -21.84 0.54 -6.64
C LEU A 108 -21.79 -0.67 -5.70
N ILE A 109 -21.64 -1.86 -6.25
CA ILE A 109 -21.49 -3.13 -5.51
C ILE A 109 -20.12 -3.70 -5.86
N GLN A 110 -19.17 -3.60 -4.93
CA GLN A 110 -17.81 -4.10 -5.09
C GLN A 110 -17.67 -5.55 -4.64
N ASN A 111 -18.47 -5.97 -3.66
CA ASN A 111 -18.43 -7.33 -3.13
C ASN A 111 -19.81 -7.99 -3.21
N CYS A 112 -19.97 -8.96 -4.12
CA CYS A 112 -21.21 -9.72 -4.27
C CYS A 112 -21.47 -10.73 -3.14
N ALA A 113 -20.47 -11.05 -2.31
CA ALA A 113 -20.65 -11.84 -1.10
C ALA A 113 -21.36 -11.03 0.01
N THR A 114 -21.47 -9.70 -0.16
CA THR A 114 -22.02 -8.79 0.84
C THR A 114 -23.45 -8.39 0.44
N PHE A 115 -24.40 -9.33 0.51
CA PHE A 115 -25.81 -9.02 0.28
C PHE A 115 -26.58 -8.90 1.61
N CYS A 116 -27.38 -7.84 1.73
CA CYS A 116 -28.31 -7.66 2.83
C CYS A 116 -29.60 -8.45 2.63
N SER A 117 -30.17 -9.00 3.70
CA SER A 117 -31.59 -9.39 3.72
C SER A 117 -32.52 -8.17 3.69
N SER A 118 -32.01 -7.01 4.14
CA SER A 118 -32.72 -5.74 4.12
C SER A 118 -32.81 -5.10 2.73
N TYR A 119 -33.93 -4.45 2.49
CA TYR A 119 -34.17 -3.63 1.33
C TYR A 119 -33.52 -2.26 1.56
N LEU A 120 -32.51 -1.88 0.77
CA LEU A 120 -31.82 -0.58 0.89
C LEU A 120 -32.69 0.64 0.53
N ALA A 121 -34.03 0.52 0.48
CA ALA A 121 -34.89 1.65 0.15
C ALA A 121 -34.72 2.83 1.08
N ARG A 122 -34.57 2.59 2.39
CA ARG A 122 -34.36 3.66 3.37
C ARG A 122 -33.09 4.43 3.04
N GLN A 123 -31.99 3.71 2.84
CA GLN A 123 -30.67 4.26 2.51
C GLN A 123 -30.71 5.01 1.17
N ILE A 124 -31.35 4.42 0.15
CA ILE A 124 -31.52 5.02 -1.19
C ILE A 124 -32.35 6.30 -1.13
N GLU A 125 -33.46 6.31 -0.38
CA GLU A 125 -34.29 7.51 -0.22
C GLU A 125 -33.57 8.61 0.54
N LYS A 126 -32.86 8.27 1.61
CA LYS A 126 -32.02 9.21 2.37
C LYS A 126 -30.95 9.83 1.48
N PHE A 127 -30.24 9.02 0.69
CA PHE A 127 -29.26 9.50 -0.29
C PHE A 127 -29.87 10.43 -1.33
N LYS A 128 -30.99 10.05 -1.95
CA LYS A 128 -31.70 10.89 -2.94
C LYS A 128 -32.13 12.23 -2.34
N ASN A 129 -32.65 12.22 -1.11
CA ASN A 129 -33.06 13.44 -0.43
C ASN A 129 -31.85 14.33 -0.10
N GLY A 130 -30.74 13.74 0.35
CA GLY A 130 -29.48 14.45 0.57
C GLY A 130 -28.95 15.11 -0.71
N ARG A 131 -28.93 14.38 -1.83
CA ARG A 131 -28.53 14.87 -3.16
C ARG A 131 -29.42 16.01 -3.66
N ARG A 132 -30.73 15.94 -3.41
CA ARG A 132 -31.68 17.01 -3.78
C ARG A 132 -31.40 18.31 -3.03
N GLN A 133 -30.99 18.22 -1.76
CA GLN A 133 -30.63 19.38 -0.95
C GLN A 133 -29.24 19.91 -1.32
N ASN A 134 -28.28 18.99 -1.50
CA ASN A 134 -26.91 19.34 -1.85
C ASN A 134 -26.35 18.36 -2.88
N LYS A 135 -26.16 18.85 -4.11
CA LYS A 135 -25.50 18.08 -5.18
C LYS A 135 -24.04 17.76 -4.88
N LYS A 136 -23.42 18.42 -3.90
CA LYS A 136 -22.05 18.08 -3.48
C LYS A 136 -21.98 16.77 -2.70
N ASN A 137 -23.09 16.18 -2.29
CA ASN A 137 -23.11 14.89 -1.60
C ASN A 137 -22.91 13.75 -2.60
N VAL A 138 -21.67 13.45 -2.93
CA VAL A 138 -21.32 12.54 -4.04
C VAL A 138 -21.31 11.07 -3.65
N LEU A 139 -21.12 10.75 -2.37
CA LEU A 139 -20.93 9.37 -1.94
C LEU A 139 -21.62 9.11 -0.60
N THR A 140 -22.27 7.95 -0.46
CA THR A 140 -22.74 7.43 0.82
C THR A 140 -22.25 6.00 1.00
N LEU A 141 -21.43 5.79 2.02
CA LEU A 141 -20.85 4.50 2.37
C LEU A 141 -21.77 3.76 3.35
N LEU A 142 -22.01 2.47 3.10
CA LEU A 142 -22.86 1.65 3.96
C LEU A 142 -22.02 0.77 4.89
N TYR A 143 -22.34 0.84 6.18
CA TYR A 143 -21.68 0.07 7.23
C TYR A 143 -22.69 -0.70 8.09
N TYR A 144 -22.20 -1.74 8.76
CA TYR A 144 -22.94 -2.50 9.77
C TYR A 144 -22.07 -2.75 11.00
N GLU A 145 -22.70 -3.00 12.14
CA GLU A 145 -22.04 -3.25 13.41
C GLU A 145 -21.65 -4.74 13.55
N LYS A 146 -20.41 -5.04 13.95
CA LYS A 146 -19.97 -6.42 14.25
C LYS A 146 -20.57 -6.87 15.59
N PHE A 147 -21.19 -8.06 15.61
CA PHE A 147 -21.82 -8.63 16.80
C PHE A 147 -20.87 -9.50 17.67
N GLU A 148 -19.62 -9.74 17.25
CA GLU A 148 -18.68 -10.65 17.94
C GLU A 148 -17.42 -9.95 18.51
N ASP A 149 -16.87 -10.60 19.54
CA ASP A 149 -15.87 -10.16 20.54
C ASP A 149 -14.75 -9.23 20.03
N ARG A 150 -14.54 -8.10 20.76
CA ARG A 150 -13.57 -7.01 20.50
C ARG A 150 -12.08 -7.41 20.49
N ARG A 151 -11.77 -8.71 20.45
CA ARG A 151 -10.45 -9.26 20.78
C ARG A 151 -9.60 -9.64 19.56
N ILE A 152 -10.13 -9.52 18.35
CA ILE A 152 -9.37 -9.78 17.12
C ILE A 152 -9.50 -8.54 16.23
N ALA A 153 -8.47 -7.71 16.24
CA ALA A 153 -8.25 -6.77 15.15
C ALA A 153 -7.91 -7.61 13.91
N ASP A 154 -8.92 -7.94 13.12
CA ASP A 154 -8.72 -8.51 11.79
C ASP A 154 -8.01 -7.46 10.93
N GLU A 155 -7.09 -7.91 10.07
CA GLU A 155 -6.49 -7.07 9.04
C GLU A 155 -7.61 -6.39 8.21
N GLY A 156 -7.60 -5.05 8.16
CA GLY A 156 -8.59 -4.27 7.40
C GLY A 156 -9.73 -3.63 8.20
N GLN A 157 -9.62 -3.46 9.53
CA GLN A 157 -10.55 -2.58 10.26
C GLN A 157 -10.29 -1.11 9.92
N SER A 158 -11.34 -0.35 9.61
CA SER A 158 -11.25 1.10 9.37
C SER A 158 -11.79 1.88 10.57
N LEU A 159 -11.09 2.95 10.96
CA LEU A 159 -11.57 3.96 11.88
C LEU A 159 -12.36 5.02 11.09
N LEU A 160 -13.61 5.23 11.49
CA LEU A 160 -14.50 6.21 10.90
C LEU A 160 -14.75 7.33 11.90
N GLY A 161 -14.55 8.58 11.48
CA GLY A 161 -15.07 9.77 12.15
C GLY A 161 -16.18 10.37 11.31
N TYR A 162 -17.38 10.57 11.88
CA TYR A 162 -18.48 11.23 11.19
C TYR A 162 -19.26 12.14 12.12
N HIS A 163 -19.88 13.17 11.56
CA HIS A 163 -20.71 14.12 12.32
C HIS A 163 -22.08 13.52 12.67
N GLU A 164 -22.48 13.55 13.94
CA GLU A 164 -23.68 12.84 14.42
C GLU A 164 -24.97 13.28 13.70
N GLN A 165 -25.17 14.58 13.51
CA GLN A 165 -26.44 15.10 12.98
C GLN A 165 -26.58 14.94 11.47
N THR A 166 -25.47 15.06 10.73
CA THR A 166 -25.47 15.08 9.26
C THR A 166 -24.98 13.77 8.66
N GLN A 167 -24.39 12.91 9.48
CA GLN A 167 -23.73 11.67 9.07
C GLN A 167 -22.66 11.93 7.99
N LYS A 168 -22.10 13.14 7.94
CA LYS A 168 -21.01 13.50 7.03
C LYS A 168 -19.72 12.90 7.59
N LEU A 169 -18.99 12.18 6.74
CA LEU A 169 -17.68 11.62 7.06
C LEU A 169 -16.66 12.76 7.18
N THR A 170 -15.89 12.75 8.26
CA THR A 170 -14.85 13.75 8.56
C THR A 170 -13.47 13.12 8.73
N HIS A 171 -13.40 11.83 9.12
CA HIS A 171 -12.15 11.08 9.23
C HIS A 171 -12.33 9.67 8.67
N TYR A 172 -11.34 9.19 7.93
CA TYR A 172 -11.29 7.83 7.41
C TYR A 172 -9.85 7.32 7.43
N GLU A 173 -9.59 6.23 8.12
CA GLU A 173 -8.26 5.65 8.19
C GLU A 173 -8.33 4.14 8.39
N ASN A 174 -7.54 3.39 7.65
CA ASN A 174 -7.41 1.95 7.86
C ASN A 174 -6.46 1.69 9.03
N ILE A 175 -6.96 1.03 10.06
CA ILE A 175 -6.20 0.68 11.26
C ILE A 175 -5.26 -0.47 10.89
N LYS A 176 -3.96 -0.18 10.89
CA LYS A 176 -2.93 -1.22 10.88
C LYS A 176 -2.61 -1.64 12.29
N LYS A 177 -2.28 -2.91 12.46
CA LYS A 177 -1.95 -3.47 13.77
C LYS A 177 -0.70 -2.77 14.32
N ASP A 178 -0.77 -2.32 15.57
CA ASP A 178 0.31 -1.67 16.32
C ASP A 178 0.77 -0.29 15.80
N GLU A 179 0.01 0.38 14.92
CA GLU A 179 0.26 1.78 14.52
C GLU A 179 -0.63 2.77 15.28
N ALA A 180 -0.06 3.92 15.67
CA ALA A 180 -0.82 5.02 16.24
C ALA A 180 -1.61 5.75 15.15
N VAL A 181 -2.91 5.91 15.36
CA VAL A 181 -3.81 6.63 14.45
C VAL A 181 -3.56 8.14 14.57
N SER A 182 -3.34 8.81 13.44
CA SER A 182 -3.12 10.25 13.40
C SER A 182 -4.41 10.98 13.01
N ILE A 183 -5.08 11.56 14.01
CA ILE A 183 -6.35 12.28 13.80
C ILE A 183 -6.10 13.80 13.84
N HIS A 184 -6.54 14.51 12.80
CA HIS A 184 -6.39 15.96 12.75
C HIS A 184 -7.22 16.65 13.85
N LYS A 185 -6.63 17.63 14.54
CA LYS A 185 -7.27 18.32 15.68
C LYS A 185 -8.64 18.91 15.34
N ASN A 186 -8.83 19.35 14.08
CA ASN A 186 -10.11 19.90 13.61
C ASN A 186 -11.27 18.90 13.72
N ALA A 187 -11.00 17.60 13.58
CA ALA A 187 -12.04 16.58 13.71
C ALA A 187 -12.65 16.54 15.12
N PHE A 188 -11.87 16.90 16.16
CA PHE A 188 -12.32 17.01 17.55
C PHE A 188 -12.99 18.35 17.89
N LEU A 189 -12.84 19.37 17.05
CA LEU A 189 -13.55 20.66 17.20
C LEU A 189 -14.99 20.58 16.70
N MET A 190 -15.32 19.55 15.92
CA MET A 190 -16.65 19.24 15.44
C MET A 190 -17.28 18.16 16.32
N ASP A 191 -18.62 18.07 16.37
CA ASP A 191 -19.37 16.99 17.03
C ASP A 191 -19.22 15.66 16.26
N THR A 192 -17.98 15.18 16.15
CA THR A 192 -17.56 14.00 15.40
C THR A 192 -17.55 12.78 16.32
N ILE A 193 -18.25 11.72 15.90
CA ILE A 193 -18.22 10.41 16.54
C ILE A 193 -17.21 9.53 15.84
N PHE A 194 -16.27 8.97 16.61
CA PHE A 194 -15.32 7.99 16.13
C PHE A 194 -15.77 6.56 16.43
N ARG A 195 -15.77 5.68 15.42
CA ARG A 195 -16.15 4.27 15.52
C ARG A 195 -15.17 3.38 14.77
N SER A 196 -14.75 2.29 15.39
CA SER A 196 -13.90 1.23 14.82
C SER A 196 -14.56 -0.15 14.83
N ASP A 197 -15.77 -0.24 15.38
CA ASP A 197 -16.59 -1.44 15.51
C ASP A 197 -17.47 -1.71 14.27
N LEU A 198 -17.34 -0.86 13.25
CA LEU A 198 -18.11 -0.89 12.02
C LEU A 198 -17.36 -1.65 10.92
N THR A 199 -18.10 -2.35 10.07
CA THR A 199 -17.56 -3.05 8.89
C THR A 199 -18.24 -2.58 7.62
N SER A 200 -17.46 -2.39 6.56
CA SER A 200 -17.96 -1.96 5.25
C SER A 200 -18.85 -3.02 4.62
N CYS A 201 -20.00 -2.62 4.09
CA CYS A 201 -20.87 -3.49 3.31
C CYS A 201 -20.34 -3.73 1.89
N GLY A 202 -19.26 -3.08 1.44
CA GLY A 202 -18.84 -3.15 0.02
C GLY A 202 -19.91 -2.65 -0.97
N ILE A 203 -20.89 -1.89 -0.47
CA ILE A 203 -21.95 -1.22 -1.22
C ILE A 203 -21.84 0.27 -0.94
N ALA A 204 -21.80 1.06 -2.01
CA ALA A 204 -21.81 2.52 -1.93
C ALA A 204 -22.90 3.11 -2.83
N LEU A 205 -23.52 4.20 -2.38
CA LEU A 205 -24.43 5.01 -3.18
C LEU A 205 -23.66 6.19 -3.75
N CYS A 206 -23.56 6.25 -5.08
CA CYS A 206 -22.70 7.17 -5.79
C CYS A 206 -23.53 8.16 -6.61
N GLY A 207 -23.16 9.44 -6.57
CA GLY A 207 -23.61 10.43 -7.53
C GLY A 207 -22.96 10.18 -8.88
N ILE A 208 -23.63 10.52 -9.98
CA ILE A 208 -23.03 10.35 -11.33
C ILE A 208 -21.71 11.14 -11.47
N GLU A 209 -21.57 12.27 -10.77
CA GLU A 209 -20.34 13.08 -10.79
C GLU A 209 -19.11 12.34 -10.22
N PHE A 210 -19.33 11.35 -9.35
CA PHE A 210 -18.26 10.51 -8.79
C PHE A 210 -17.54 9.73 -9.89
N SER A 211 -18.28 9.13 -10.83
CA SER A 211 -17.72 8.35 -11.94
C SER A 211 -16.80 9.21 -12.81
N GLY A 212 -17.29 10.39 -13.24
CA GLY A 212 -16.52 11.29 -14.11
C GLY A 212 -15.27 11.88 -13.45
N HIS A 213 -15.30 12.16 -12.15
CA HIS A 213 -14.15 12.72 -11.44
C HIS A 213 -12.99 11.70 -11.34
N PHE A 214 -13.29 10.46 -10.97
CA PHE A 214 -12.27 9.46 -10.68
C PHE A 214 -11.83 8.64 -11.90
N ALA A 215 -12.65 8.57 -12.96
CA ALA A 215 -12.25 7.93 -14.22
C ALA A 215 -11.01 8.58 -14.88
N GLY A 216 -10.82 9.90 -14.69
CA GLY A 216 -9.71 10.67 -15.26
C GLY A 216 -8.42 10.66 -14.43
N ASN A 217 -8.48 10.23 -13.17
CA ASN A 217 -7.34 10.25 -12.25
C ASN A 217 -6.72 8.85 -12.14
N TYR A 218 -5.47 8.72 -12.60
CA TYR A 218 -4.77 7.43 -12.70
C TYR A 218 -4.05 7.02 -11.41
N ASP A 219 -3.92 7.94 -10.45
CA ASP A 219 -3.11 7.74 -9.24
C ASP A 219 -3.83 6.94 -8.13
N PHE A 220 -5.14 6.70 -8.27
CA PHE A 220 -5.90 5.97 -7.26
C PHE A 220 -5.99 4.48 -7.58
N HIS A 221 -5.27 3.68 -6.81
CA HIS A 221 -5.26 2.22 -6.94
C HIS A 221 -6.34 1.53 -6.09
N THR A 222 -6.82 2.15 -5.01
CA THR A 222 -7.83 1.57 -4.10
C THR A 222 -9.00 2.51 -3.85
N PHE A 223 -10.16 1.94 -3.49
CA PHE A 223 -11.34 2.73 -3.12
C PHE A 223 -11.10 3.58 -1.86
N ASP A 224 -10.27 3.08 -0.94
CA ASP A 224 -9.85 3.81 0.26
C ASP A 224 -9.01 5.05 -0.07
N ALA A 225 -8.14 4.96 -1.08
CA ALA A 225 -7.36 6.11 -1.55
C ALA A 225 -8.28 7.22 -2.10
N ILE A 226 -9.35 6.83 -2.80
CA ILE A 226 -10.37 7.78 -3.30
C ILE A 226 -11.09 8.47 -2.14
N ILE A 227 -11.50 7.71 -1.12
CA ILE A 227 -12.16 8.28 0.07
C ILE A 227 -11.22 9.26 0.79
N SER A 228 -9.97 8.85 1.00
CA SER A 228 -8.94 9.67 1.65
C SER A 228 -8.65 10.97 0.89
N ASP A 229 -8.60 10.90 -0.44
CA ASP A 229 -8.38 12.08 -1.30
C ASP A 229 -9.54 13.07 -1.22
N ILE A 230 -10.79 12.59 -1.30
CA ILE A 230 -11.97 13.46 -1.18
C ILE A 230 -12.00 14.19 0.17
N LEU A 231 -11.61 13.51 1.26
CA LEU A 231 -11.56 14.10 2.59
C LEU A 231 -10.41 15.09 2.75
N SER A 232 -9.23 14.76 2.21
CA SER A 232 -8.05 15.62 2.30
C SER A 232 -8.19 16.90 1.47
N ASN A 233 -8.87 16.81 0.33
CA ASN A 233 -9.06 17.90 -0.62
C ASN A 233 -10.47 18.52 -0.56
N GLU A 234 -11.13 18.49 0.61
CA GLU A 234 -12.52 18.97 0.76
C GLU A 234 -12.69 20.44 0.30
N GLU A 235 -11.70 21.30 0.56
CA GLU A 235 -11.75 22.72 0.17
C GLU A 235 -11.73 22.94 -1.35
N ILE A 236 -11.11 22.03 -2.09
CA ILE A 236 -10.89 22.15 -3.54
C ILE A 236 -11.97 21.40 -4.31
N LEU A 237 -12.21 20.15 -3.93
CA LEU A 237 -13.19 19.27 -4.57
C LEU A 237 -14.62 19.66 -4.22
N ALA A 238 -14.82 20.19 -3.00
CA ALA A 238 -16.11 20.52 -2.42
C ALA A 238 -17.12 19.37 -2.59
N GLN A 239 -16.67 18.14 -2.34
CA GLN A 239 -17.46 16.92 -2.41
C GLN A 239 -17.62 16.36 -0.99
N ASN A 240 -18.83 15.93 -0.63
CA ASN A 240 -19.14 15.39 0.68
C ASN A 240 -19.39 13.88 0.59
N ILE A 241 -18.78 13.15 1.53
CA ILE A 241 -19.05 11.74 1.79
C ILE A 241 -19.94 11.63 3.02
N HIS A 242 -20.94 10.76 2.97
CA HIS A 242 -21.79 10.43 4.10
C HIS A 242 -21.67 8.95 4.47
N VAL A 243 -22.05 8.62 5.70
CA VAL A 243 -22.13 7.25 6.22
C VAL A 243 -23.59 6.92 6.51
N ASP A 244 -24.00 5.68 6.26
CA ASP A 244 -25.28 5.17 6.73
C ASP A 244 -25.18 3.73 7.22
N PHE A 245 -26.05 3.38 8.17
CA PHE A 245 -25.99 2.10 8.87
C PHE A 245 -27.09 1.14 8.40
N VAL A 246 -26.75 -0.14 8.36
CA VAL A 246 -27.65 -1.23 8.01
C VAL A 246 -27.78 -2.21 9.16
N ASP A 247 -28.99 -2.33 9.71
CA ASP A 247 -29.27 -3.09 10.92
C ASP A 247 -29.40 -4.61 10.66
N ASP A 248 -29.97 -5.01 9.51
CA ASP A 248 -30.20 -6.42 9.15
C ASP A 248 -29.22 -6.90 8.08
N PHE A 249 -28.03 -7.36 8.52
CA PHE A 249 -27.00 -7.95 7.65
C PHE A 249 -26.90 -9.47 7.86
N ILE A 250 -27.17 -10.29 6.83
CA ILE A 250 -27.00 -11.77 6.90
C ILE A 250 -25.60 -12.15 6.44
N ARG A 251 -24.83 -12.80 7.32
CA ARG A 251 -23.51 -13.37 7.01
C ARG A 251 -23.68 -14.74 6.32
N SER A 252 -23.01 -14.96 5.18
CA SER A 252 -22.55 -16.31 4.83
C SER A 252 -21.16 -16.50 5.47
N SER A 253 -21.06 -17.38 6.46
CA SER A 253 -19.84 -17.65 7.21
C SER A 253 -18.93 -18.69 6.54
N SER A 254 -17.62 -18.42 6.47
CA SER A 254 -16.53 -19.36 6.79
C SER A 254 -15.21 -18.56 6.93
N THR A 255 -14.31 -18.74 7.91
CA THR A 255 -14.28 -19.63 9.09
C THR A 255 -13.21 -19.17 10.10
N SER A 256 -13.49 -19.33 11.40
CA SER A 256 -12.49 -19.65 12.43
C SER A 256 -12.55 -21.17 12.68
N PRO A 257 -11.44 -21.87 13.01
CA PRO A 257 -11.36 -23.35 12.99
C PRO A 257 -12.10 -24.11 14.12
N ALA A 258 -12.80 -23.44 15.04
CA ALA A 258 -13.22 -24.07 16.30
C ALA A 258 -14.63 -24.68 16.32
N GLU A 259 -15.51 -24.37 15.36
CA GLU A 259 -16.96 -24.70 15.51
C GLU A 259 -17.50 -25.83 14.64
N ASN A 260 -16.63 -26.68 14.06
CA ASN A 260 -17.09 -27.95 13.46
C ASN A 260 -17.04 -29.08 14.49
N LYS A 261 -18.00 -29.09 15.41
CA LYS A 261 -18.30 -30.31 16.18
C LYS A 261 -19.77 -30.47 16.52
N LEU A 262 -20.69 -30.24 15.59
CA LEU A 262 -22.02 -30.87 15.68
C LEU A 262 -22.79 -30.77 14.36
N VAL A 263 -23.23 -31.94 13.89
CA VAL A 263 -24.27 -32.24 12.89
C VAL A 263 -23.75 -33.02 11.65
N LEU A 264 -23.69 -34.35 11.85
CA LEU A 264 -24.07 -35.47 10.95
C LEU A 264 -23.55 -35.44 9.49
N GLY A 265 -22.79 -36.39 8.97
CA GLY A 265 -22.71 -37.82 9.23
C GLY A 265 -22.77 -38.58 7.90
N ALA A 266 -21.64 -38.77 7.23
CA ALA A 266 -21.44 -39.80 6.20
C ALA A 266 -19.93 -39.96 5.90
N ASP A 267 -19.53 -41.23 5.92
CA ASP A 267 -18.19 -41.80 5.85
C ASP A 267 -17.52 -41.52 4.48
N VAL A 268 -16.37 -40.83 4.45
CA VAL A 268 -15.35 -41.01 3.41
C VAL A 268 -13.98 -40.95 4.04
N ARG A 269 -13.36 -42.12 4.12
CA ARG A 269 -11.96 -42.33 4.50
C ARG A 269 -11.04 -41.88 3.36
N GLY A 270 -9.93 -41.24 3.71
CA GLY A 270 -8.71 -41.26 2.91
C GLY A 270 -8.08 -39.91 2.59
N ALA A 271 -6.76 -39.87 2.73
CA ALA A 271 -5.80 -38.86 2.26
C ALA A 271 -5.52 -37.63 3.17
N SER A 272 -4.64 -37.89 4.14
CA SER A 272 -3.39 -37.15 4.43
C SER A 272 -3.26 -35.66 4.11
N SER A 273 -2.95 -34.92 5.18
CA SER A 273 -2.37 -33.57 5.28
C SER A 273 -1.23 -33.26 4.31
N ILE A 274 -1.26 -32.09 3.67
CA ILE A 274 -0.07 -31.36 3.21
C ILE A 274 -0.30 -29.85 3.41
N SER A 275 0.54 -29.24 4.23
CA SER A 275 0.69 -27.79 4.42
C SER A 275 1.43 -27.17 3.23
N LEU A 276 1.01 -26.01 2.74
CA LEU A 276 1.78 -25.22 1.76
C LEU A 276 1.97 -23.79 2.26
N SER A 277 3.00 -23.63 3.09
CA SER A 277 3.80 -22.41 3.17
C SER A 277 4.72 -22.37 1.96
N THR A 278 4.24 -21.86 0.82
CA THR A 278 5.09 -21.70 -0.37
C THR A 278 4.52 -20.60 -1.27
N SER A 279 4.72 -19.35 -0.89
CA SER A 279 4.53 -18.20 -1.81
C SER A 279 5.48 -17.04 -1.52
N ILE A 280 6.48 -17.22 -0.65
CA ILE A 280 7.56 -16.25 -0.42
C ILE A 280 8.85 -16.65 -1.18
N ASP A 281 8.93 -17.88 -1.69
CA ASP A 281 10.12 -18.37 -2.41
C ASP A 281 10.15 -17.98 -3.91
N ASN A 282 9.05 -17.48 -4.47
CA ASN A 282 8.92 -17.26 -5.93
C ASN A 282 9.49 -15.91 -6.44
N LEU A 283 10.14 -15.12 -5.60
CA LEU A 283 10.82 -13.88 -6.02
C LEU A 283 12.32 -14.08 -6.32
N LEU A 284 12.83 -15.31 -6.16
CA LEU A 284 14.24 -15.66 -6.42
C LEU A 284 14.46 -16.49 -7.70
N ASP A 285 13.39 -16.93 -8.38
CA ASP A 285 13.48 -17.89 -9.52
C ASP A 285 13.37 -17.24 -10.92
N GLU A 286 13.26 -15.91 -11.05
CA GLU A 286 13.27 -15.22 -12.37
C GLU A 286 14.69 -14.91 -12.90
N LEU A 287 15.74 -15.50 -12.32
CA LEU A 287 17.13 -15.30 -12.74
C LEU A 287 17.68 -16.35 -13.72
N ASP A 288 16.82 -17.11 -14.42
CA ASP A 288 17.29 -18.14 -15.36
C ASP A 288 16.55 -18.17 -16.73
N GLY A 289 16.96 -17.26 -17.62
CA GLY A 289 17.04 -17.43 -19.09
C GLY A 289 15.79 -17.20 -19.97
N PRO A 290 15.93 -17.14 -21.32
CA PRO A 290 17.15 -17.12 -22.14
C PRO A 290 17.33 -15.84 -23.00
N GLU A 291 18.54 -15.71 -23.54
CA GLU A 291 19.00 -14.70 -24.49
C GLU A 291 18.18 -14.60 -25.79
N ASN A 292 18.35 -13.43 -26.44
CA ASN A 292 18.09 -13.04 -27.83
C ASN A 292 16.72 -12.47 -28.19
N ALA A 293 16.69 -11.14 -28.31
CA ALA A 293 16.07 -10.47 -29.45
C ALA A 293 16.79 -9.15 -29.77
N LYS A 294 17.47 -9.13 -30.92
CA LYS A 294 18.00 -7.91 -31.56
C LYS A 294 16.84 -6.99 -31.93
N THR A 295 16.95 -5.69 -31.65
CA THR A 295 16.44 -4.64 -32.55
C THR A 295 17.27 -3.37 -32.37
N ASP A 296 17.55 -2.74 -33.51
CA ASP A 296 18.47 -1.66 -33.73
C ASP A 296 18.05 -0.35 -33.05
N THR A 297 19.03 0.37 -32.46
CA THR A 297 18.87 1.77 -32.07
C THR A 297 19.84 2.63 -32.89
N GLU A 298 19.29 3.65 -33.55
CA GLU A 298 20.04 4.66 -34.28
C GLU A 298 20.89 5.53 -33.33
N ARG A 299 22.03 5.95 -33.86
CA ARG A 299 23.13 6.67 -33.22
C ARG A 299 22.73 8.04 -32.65
N SER A 300 23.31 8.38 -31.50
CA SER A 300 24.03 9.66 -31.32
C SER A 300 25.13 9.53 -30.25
N ASP A 301 26.19 10.29 -30.45
CA ASP A 301 27.60 10.08 -30.09
C ASP A 301 28.01 10.18 -28.60
N PRO A 302 29.24 9.73 -28.24
CA PRO A 302 29.66 9.47 -26.86
C PRO A 302 30.35 10.66 -26.19
N VAL A 303 30.27 10.72 -24.87
CA VAL A 303 31.23 11.45 -24.03
C VAL A 303 31.96 10.44 -23.16
N ASP A 304 33.26 10.36 -23.44
CA ASP A 304 34.30 9.62 -22.76
C ASP A 304 34.57 10.21 -21.37
N ASP A 305 34.51 9.39 -20.32
CA ASP A 305 35.33 9.57 -19.12
C ASP A 305 35.53 8.22 -18.41
N GLY A 306 36.66 7.58 -18.71
CA GLY A 306 37.61 7.15 -17.68
C GLY A 306 37.12 6.20 -16.58
N THR A 307 37.18 4.90 -16.89
CA THR A 307 37.65 3.80 -16.02
C THR A 307 37.61 3.96 -14.49
N LEU A 308 36.80 3.12 -13.85
CA LEU A 308 37.21 2.27 -12.73
C LEU A 308 36.30 1.04 -12.72
N GLU A 309 36.65 0.05 -13.55
CA GLU A 309 36.33 -1.35 -13.27
C GLU A 309 37.19 -1.78 -12.08
N ASP A 310 36.57 -2.10 -10.95
CA ASP A 310 36.74 -3.38 -10.26
C ASP A 310 36.11 -3.37 -8.86
N ALA A 311 35.25 -4.36 -8.62
CA ALA A 311 35.33 -5.33 -7.53
C ALA A 311 33.94 -5.86 -7.12
N SER A 312 33.88 -7.19 -7.00
CA SER A 312 32.85 -8.03 -6.39
C SER A 312 31.76 -8.61 -7.31
N SER A 313 32.22 -9.64 -8.01
CA SER A 313 31.53 -10.82 -8.50
C SER A 313 30.56 -11.45 -7.49
N SER A 314 29.32 -11.03 -7.53
CA SER A 314 28.16 -11.89 -7.23
C SER A 314 27.02 -11.39 -8.12
N GLY A 315 26.23 -12.29 -8.70
CA GLY A 315 25.10 -11.96 -9.60
C GLY A 315 23.95 -11.24 -8.92
N GLN A 316 24.24 -10.18 -8.16
CA GLN A 316 23.26 -9.31 -7.53
C GLN A 316 22.74 -8.33 -8.57
N GLN A 317 21.42 -8.35 -8.80
CA GLN A 317 20.74 -7.29 -9.52
C GLN A 317 21.13 -5.94 -8.91
N LYS A 318 21.54 -4.99 -9.76
CA LYS A 318 21.75 -3.59 -9.38
C LYS A 318 20.62 -2.77 -9.99
N LEU A 319 20.31 -1.63 -9.39
CA LEU A 319 19.41 -0.65 -10.02
C LEU A 319 19.87 -0.34 -11.45
N SER A 320 18.95 -0.44 -12.41
CA SER A 320 19.21 0.04 -13.77
C SER A 320 19.38 1.55 -13.77
N ALA A 321 20.15 2.07 -14.75
CA ALA A 321 20.39 3.52 -14.86
C ALA A 321 19.08 4.31 -14.99
N ASP A 322 18.11 3.78 -15.73
CA ASP A 322 16.78 4.38 -15.90
C ASP A 322 16.00 4.46 -14.59
N LEU A 323 15.99 3.36 -13.82
CA LEU A 323 15.31 3.32 -12.54
C LEU A 323 15.99 4.25 -11.52
N LEU A 324 17.32 4.29 -11.49
CA LEU A 324 18.10 5.22 -10.67
C LEU A 324 17.76 6.68 -10.98
N ASN A 325 17.59 7.05 -12.25
CA ASN A 325 17.21 8.41 -12.64
C ASN A 325 15.78 8.76 -12.22
N LYS A 326 14.83 7.82 -12.34
CA LYS A 326 13.45 8.01 -11.84
C LYS A 326 13.44 8.25 -10.32
N ILE A 327 14.17 7.42 -9.57
CA ILE A 327 14.29 7.56 -8.11
C ILE A 327 14.88 8.92 -7.72
N LYS A 328 15.93 9.41 -8.41
CA LYS A 328 16.50 10.74 -8.15
C LYS A 328 15.47 11.86 -8.36
N LEU A 329 14.65 11.76 -9.41
CA LEU A 329 13.59 12.72 -9.68
C LEU A 329 12.51 12.68 -8.60
N GLU A 330 12.15 11.49 -8.11
CA GLU A 330 11.17 11.31 -7.05
C GLU A 330 11.67 11.81 -5.68
N ILE A 331 12.95 11.60 -5.36
CA ILE A 331 13.59 12.18 -4.17
C ILE A 331 13.57 13.71 -4.27
N ASN A 332 13.90 14.27 -5.44
CA ASN A 332 13.88 15.71 -5.62
C ASN A 332 12.46 16.29 -5.57
N ALA A 333 11.47 15.57 -6.11
CA ALA A 333 10.06 15.94 -6.01
C ALA A 333 9.57 15.91 -4.56
N SER A 334 9.91 14.86 -3.81
CA SER A 334 9.57 14.71 -2.39
C SER A 334 10.22 15.82 -1.55
N LYS A 335 11.50 16.12 -1.79
CA LYS A 335 12.20 17.24 -1.14
C LYS A 335 11.45 18.56 -1.31
N LEU A 336 10.98 18.85 -2.53
CA LEU A 336 10.23 20.07 -2.83
C LEU A 336 8.82 20.04 -2.21
N ALA A 337 8.13 18.90 -2.27
CA ALA A 337 6.78 18.74 -1.74
C ALA A 337 6.73 18.92 -0.22
N TYR A 338 7.72 18.38 0.49
CA TYR A 338 7.81 18.42 1.96
C TYR A 338 8.72 19.54 2.48
N ASN A 339 9.23 20.41 1.60
CA ASN A 339 10.14 21.51 1.95
C ASN A 339 11.35 21.05 2.80
N ILE A 340 11.93 19.90 2.46
CA ILE A 340 13.07 19.31 3.17
C ILE A 340 14.35 20.06 2.76
N PRO A 341 15.15 20.57 3.72
CA PRO A 341 16.45 21.15 3.42
C PRO A 341 17.37 20.17 2.67
N LEU A 342 18.15 20.66 1.70
CA LEU A 342 18.98 19.79 0.84
C LEU A 342 19.99 18.96 1.65
N ASP A 343 20.50 19.54 2.72
CA ASP A 343 21.44 18.95 3.66
C ASP A 343 20.81 17.89 4.58
N GLU A 344 19.48 17.88 4.75
CA GLU A 344 18.75 16.86 5.52
C GLU A 344 18.28 15.67 4.66
N VAL A 345 18.30 15.81 3.32
CA VAL A 345 17.89 14.74 2.40
C VAL A 345 18.65 13.43 2.63
N PRO A 346 19.99 13.42 2.86
CA PRO A 346 20.70 12.17 3.12
C PRO A 346 20.18 11.44 4.37
N ASN A 347 19.91 12.14 5.48
CA ASN A 347 19.36 11.49 6.67
C ASN A 347 18.03 10.79 6.35
N HIS A 348 17.08 11.52 5.76
CA HIS A 348 15.76 10.97 5.42
C HIS A 348 15.87 9.78 4.47
N LEU A 349 16.79 9.86 3.50
CA LEU A 349 17.02 8.80 2.54
C LEU A 349 17.57 7.53 3.21
N PHE A 350 18.57 7.64 4.09
CA PHE A 350 19.09 6.47 4.81
C PHE A 350 18.07 5.92 5.81
N SER A 351 17.34 6.79 6.50
CA SER A 351 16.27 6.40 7.42
C SER A 351 15.17 5.61 6.72
N ALA A 352 14.75 6.02 5.53
CA ALA A 352 13.80 5.26 4.73
C ALA A 352 14.34 3.88 4.34
N PHE A 353 15.61 3.80 3.95
CA PHE A 353 16.28 2.53 3.62
C PHE A 353 16.35 1.58 4.82
N LEU A 354 16.70 2.08 6.01
CA LEU A 354 16.77 1.28 7.23
C LEU A 354 15.41 0.75 7.69
N ARG A 355 14.32 1.45 7.33
CA ARG A 355 12.95 1.06 7.66
C ARG A 355 12.30 0.11 6.64
N LEU A 356 12.98 -0.21 5.54
CA LEU A 356 12.50 -1.21 4.61
C LEU A 356 12.38 -2.59 5.30
N PRO A 357 11.29 -3.34 5.06
CA PRO A 357 11.06 -4.63 5.71
C PRO A 357 12.24 -5.59 5.55
N GLY A 358 12.72 -6.14 6.68
CA GLY A 358 13.77 -7.17 6.69
C GLY A 358 15.21 -6.66 6.50
N VAL A 359 15.44 -5.38 6.21
CA VAL A 359 16.80 -4.83 5.99
C VAL A 359 17.66 -4.94 7.25
N VAL A 360 17.14 -4.50 8.39
CA VAL A 360 17.89 -4.46 9.66
C VAL A 360 17.75 -5.73 10.51
N ASP A 361 17.02 -6.75 10.03
CA ASP A 361 16.85 -8.00 10.76
C ASP A 361 18.12 -8.86 10.79
N LYS A 362 18.91 -8.80 9.70
CA LYS A 362 20.15 -9.57 9.53
C LYS A 362 21.15 -8.75 8.73
N PHE A 363 22.42 -8.83 9.13
CA PHE A 363 23.52 -8.19 8.40
C PHE A 363 23.57 -8.61 6.91
N SER A 364 23.29 -9.87 6.59
CA SER A 364 23.22 -10.36 5.21
C SER A 364 22.12 -9.70 4.37
N ASN A 365 21.01 -9.29 4.99
CA ASN A 365 19.92 -8.62 4.28
C ASN A 365 20.30 -7.16 4.04
N PHE A 366 20.90 -6.52 5.05
CA PHE A 366 21.44 -5.17 4.95
C PHE A 366 22.41 -5.04 3.77
N THR A 367 23.43 -5.91 3.70
CA THR A 367 24.46 -5.82 2.64
C THR A 367 23.88 -6.10 1.25
N LYS A 368 22.99 -7.10 1.11
CA LYS A 368 22.28 -7.37 -0.14
C LYS A 368 21.48 -6.16 -0.62
N MET A 369 20.66 -5.57 0.27
CA MET A 369 19.85 -4.42 -0.09
C MET A 369 20.74 -3.20 -0.37
N TYR A 370 21.74 -2.93 0.47
CA TYR A 370 22.67 -1.82 0.25
C TYR A 370 23.32 -1.88 -1.13
N ASN A 371 23.80 -3.05 -1.54
CA ASN A 371 24.46 -3.25 -2.84
C ASN A 371 23.51 -3.06 -4.02
N TYR A 372 22.23 -3.46 -3.89
CA TYR A 372 21.22 -3.19 -4.91
C TYR A 372 21.07 -1.67 -5.16
N TRP A 373 21.09 -0.89 -4.08
CA TRP A 373 20.94 0.57 -4.09
C TRP A 373 22.27 1.36 -4.24
N TYR A 374 23.39 0.68 -4.49
CA TYR A 374 24.74 1.28 -4.48
C TYR A 374 24.89 2.55 -5.35
N GLY A 375 24.29 2.54 -6.54
CA GLY A 375 24.33 3.69 -7.45
C GLY A 375 23.70 4.96 -6.86
N LEU A 376 22.76 4.81 -5.93
CA LEU A 376 22.13 5.93 -5.23
C LEU A 376 23.04 6.48 -4.13
N TRP A 377 23.72 5.61 -3.39
CA TRP A 377 24.62 6.04 -2.29
C TRP A 377 25.78 6.89 -2.82
N LYS A 378 26.35 6.52 -3.96
CA LYS A 378 27.37 7.32 -4.66
C LYS A 378 26.93 8.73 -5.02
N VAL A 379 25.63 8.98 -5.12
CA VAL A 379 25.09 10.30 -5.49
C VAL A 379 24.94 11.19 -4.27
N TYR A 380 24.41 10.65 -3.17
CA TYR A 380 24.01 11.43 -2.01
C TYR A 380 25.03 11.49 -0.87
N TYR A 381 26.02 10.60 -0.81
CA TYR A 381 26.99 10.52 0.30
C TYR A 381 28.43 10.82 -0.12
N LYS A 382 28.60 11.89 -0.90
CA LYS A 382 29.93 12.34 -1.39
C LYS A 382 30.69 13.24 -0.42
N THR A 383 29.99 13.85 0.53
CA THR A 383 30.56 14.85 1.43
C THR A 383 30.50 14.37 2.87
N ALA A 384 31.46 14.80 3.69
CA ALA A 384 31.48 14.50 5.12
C ALA A 384 30.19 14.94 5.85
N ALA A 385 29.55 16.02 5.39
CA ALA A 385 28.26 16.47 5.92
C ALA A 385 27.15 15.44 5.64
N ALA A 386 27.03 14.94 4.41
CA ALA A 386 26.05 13.92 4.07
C ALA A 386 26.34 12.57 4.75
N GLN A 387 27.62 12.20 4.88
CA GLN A 387 28.03 11.02 5.63
C GLN A 387 27.70 11.14 7.13
N SER A 388 27.84 12.33 7.73
CA SER A 388 27.39 12.58 9.11
C SER A 388 25.86 12.42 9.25
N GLN A 389 25.09 12.84 8.24
CA GLN A 389 23.65 12.61 8.17
C GLN A 389 23.28 11.12 8.08
N MET A 390 24.11 10.29 7.45
CA MET A 390 23.97 8.83 7.49
C MET A 390 24.11 8.29 8.92
N LEU A 391 25.12 8.77 9.66
CA LEU A 391 25.34 8.37 11.06
C LEU A 391 24.19 8.78 11.97
N PHE A 392 23.64 9.99 11.80
CA PHE A 392 22.44 10.41 12.54
C PHE A 392 21.24 9.51 12.24
N ALA A 393 21.01 9.15 10.97
CA ALA A 393 19.94 8.22 10.60
C ALA A 393 20.14 6.83 11.21
N ILE A 394 21.39 6.34 11.26
CA ILE A 394 21.72 5.08 11.93
C ILE A 394 21.38 5.15 13.42
N GLU A 395 21.82 6.21 14.11
CA GLU A 395 21.58 6.42 15.53
C GLU A 395 20.07 6.38 15.85
N GLU A 396 19.26 7.17 15.15
CA GLU A 396 17.81 7.23 15.34
C GLU A 396 17.14 5.86 15.15
N ASN A 397 17.55 5.09 14.14
CA ASN A 397 16.94 3.79 13.87
C ASN A 397 17.42 2.69 14.82
N THR A 398 18.60 2.84 15.44
CA THR A 398 19.07 1.93 16.51
C THR A 398 18.36 2.19 17.84
N ALA A 399 17.83 3.40 18.06
CA ALA A 399 16.99 3.70 19.22
C ALA A 399 15.65 2.95 19.16
N ILE A 400 15.15 2.70 17.95
CA ILE A 400 13.85 2.06 17.70
C ILE A 400 13.97 0.52 17.60
N SER A 401 15.11 -0.01 17.14
CA SER A 401 15.28 -1.44 16.88
C SER A 401 16.47 -2.06 17.62
N ASP A 402 16.18 -2.87 18.65
CA ASP A 402 17.19 -3.67 19.36
C ASP A 402 17.89 -4.68 18.44
N ARG A 403 17.20 -5.18 17.41
CA ARG A 403 17.79 -6.09 16.42
C ARG A 403 18.85 -5.37 15.60
N PHE A 404 18.54 -4.15 15.16
CA PHE A 404 19.49 -3.33 14.40
C PHE A 404 20.72 -2.99 15.25
N ARG A 405 20.51 -2.60 16.52
CA ARG A 405 21.59 -2.32 17.47
C ARG A 405 22.62 -3.45 17.56
N ARG A 406 22.18 -4.71 17.58
CA ARG A 406 23.07 -5.88 17.67
C ARG A 406 23.93 -6.10 16.43
N ILE A 407 23.44 -5.72 15.24
CA ILE A 407 24.19 -5.87 13.98
C ILE A 407 24.97 -4.60 13.59
N LEU A 408 24.77 -3.51 14.31
CA LEU A 408 25.34 -2.19 14.02
C LEU A 408 26.87 -2.21 13.85
N PRO A 409 27.68 -2.88 14.70
CA PRO A 409 29.13 -2.89 14.50
C PRO A 409 29.51 -3.47 13.13
N ASN A 410 28.86 -4.55 12.69
CA ASN A 410 29.10 -5.14 11.38
C ASN A 410 28.66 -4.19 10.25
N VAL A 411 27.56 -3.47 10.45
CA VAL A 411 27.06 -2.48 9.48
C VAL A 411 28.04 -1.32 9.33
N LEU A 412 28.54 -0.73 10.42
CA LEU A 412 29.52 0.35 10.36
C LEU A 412 30.84 -0.11 9.75
N PHE A 413 31.33 -1.29 10.12
CA PHE A 413 32.49 -1.90 9.49
C PHE A 413 32.29 -2.06 7.98
N PHE A 414 31.16 -2.59 7.54
CA PHE A 414 30.84 -2.71 6.12
C PHE A 414 30.82 -1.35 5.42
N LEU A 415 30.16 -0.34 6.00
CA LEU A 415 30.03 1.00 5.41
C LEU A 415 31.38 1.71 5.28
N SER A 416 32.30 1.57 6.25
CA SER A 416 33.60 2.24 6.16
C SER A 416 34.69 1.41 5.46
N GLN A 417 34.71 0.09 5.64
CA GLN A 417 35.79 -0.77 5.12
C GLN A 417 35.44 -1.43 3.79
N ASP A 418 34.26 -2.05 3.68
CA ASP A 418 33.90 -2.86 2.50
C ASP A 418 33.45 -1.98 1.33
N VAL A 419 32.57 -1.01 1.58
CA VAL A 419 32.03 -0.12 0.53
C VAL A 419 32.58 1.30 0.55
N LYS A 420 33.33 1.66 1.61
CA LYS A 420 34.02 2.96 1.77
C LYS A 420 33.11 4.17 1.49
N VAL A 421 31.86 4.09 1.95
CA VAL A 421 30.91 5.21 1.83
C VAL A 421 31.01 6.17 3.00
N LEU A 422 31.56 5.71 4.13
CA LEU A 422 31.61 6.43 5.38
C LEU A 422 33.06 6.51 5.86
N ASP A 423 33.53 7.73 6.12
CA ASP A 423 34.91 7.93 6.56
C ASP A 423 35.10 7.53 8.03
N ASP A 424 36.21 6.86 8.31
CA ASP A 424 36.56 6.36 9.64
C ASP A 424 36.64 7.48 10.70
N VAL A 425 37.15 8.66 10.32
CA VAL A 425 37.20 9.85 11.17
C VAL A 425 35.81 10.28 11.64
N LEU A 426 34.79 10.13 10.79
CA LEU A 426 33.41 10.50 11.13
C LEU A 426 32.78 9.51 12.09
N ILE A 427 33.10 8.22 11.98
CA ILE A 427 32.62 7.20 12.93
C ILE A 427 33.22 7.47 14.31
N VAL A 428 34.53 7.73 14.37
CA VAL A 428 35.23 8.03 15.62
C VAL A 428 34.70 9.32 16.26
N ASP A 429 34.55 10.40 15.50
CA ASP A 429 33.99 11.66 16.00
C ASP A 429 32.53 11.52 16.43
N TRP A 430 31.71 10.79 15.67
CA TRP A 430 30.33 10.52 16.04
C TRP A 430 30.25 9.76 17.36
N TYR A 431 30.98 8.65 17.48
CA TYR A 431 30.94 7.85 18.69
C TYR A 431 31.51 8.61 19.89
N ASN A 432 32.66 9.28 19.77
CA ASN A 432 33.34 9.90 20.90
C ASN A 432 32.76 11.27 21.31
N SER A 433 32.41 12.10 20.33
CA SER A 433 32.08 13.51 20.55
C SER A 433 30.58 13.82 20.47
N LYS A 434 29.84 13.16 19.56
CA LYS A 434 28.44 13.51 19.24
C LYS A 434 27.41 12.64 19.93
N LEU A 435 27.72 11.36 20.13
CA LEU A 435 26.82 10.40 20.75
C LEU A 435 26.65 10.70 22.25
N GLU A 436 25.41 10.81 22.72
CA GLU A 436 25.12 11.11 24.13
C GLU A 436 25.74 10.07 25.08
N SER A 437 26.25 10.52 26.22
CA SER A 437 26.96 9.64 27.18
C SER A 437 26.07 8.56 27.79
N ASN A 438 24.76 8.75 27.81
CA ASN A 438 23.74 7.81 28.29
C ASN A 438 23.16 6.91 27.17
N SER A 439 23.63 7.05 25.92
CA SER A 439 23.11 6.28 24.79
C SER A 439 23.31 4.77 25.00
N PRO A 440 22.31 3.91 24.72
CA PRO A 440 22.47 2.46 24.78
C PRO A 440 23.66 1.94 23.94
N LEU A 441 24.02 2.66 22.87
CA LEU A 441 25.15 2.33 22.00
C LEU A 441 26.50 2.42 22.72
N LYS A 442 26.64 3.24 23.76
CA LYS A 442 27.86 3.30 24.57
C LYS A 442 28.09 2.04 25.39
N ASN A 443 27.04 1.26 25.65
CA ASN A 443 27.12 0.01 26.40
C ASN A 443 27.39 -1.22 25.52
N GLU A 444 27.38 -1.06 24.19
CA GLU A 444 27.64 -2.15 23.25
C GLU A 444 29.15 -2.38 23.10
N GLU A 445 29.68 -3.40 23.77
CA GLU A 445 31.11 -3.72 23.82
C GLU A 445 31.74 -3.86 22.42
N LYS A 446 31.06 -4.57 21.51
CA LYS A 446 31.53 -4.76 20.12
C LYS A 446 31.61 -3.45 19.33
N LEU A 447 30.75 -2.48 19.63
CA LEU A 447 30.81 -1.18 18.99
C LEU A 447 32.02 -0.39 19.48
N ALA A 448 32.28 -0.43 20.80
CA ALA A 448 33.47 0.19 21.38
C ALA A 448 34.77 -0.44 20.83
N GLU A 449 34.80 -1.78 20.70
CA GLU A 449 35.93 -2.50 20.08
C GLU A 449 36.17 -2.06 18.63
N LEU A 450 35.12 -1.96 17.82
CA LEU A 450 35.21 -1.48 16.44
C LEU A 450 35.77 -0.06 16.38
N VAL A 451 35.23 0.87 17.16
CA VAL A 451 35.67 2.27 17.16
C VAL A 451 37.14 2.37 17.56
N ARG A 452 37.57 1.60 18.56
CA ARG A 452 38.97 1.54 18.97
C ARG A 452 39.87 0.96 17.88
N TRP A 453 39.41 -0.09 17.19
CA TRP A 453 40.12 -0.68 16.07
C TRP A 453 40.29 0.33 14.92
N ILE A 454 39.23 1.06 14.56
CA ILE A 454 39.28 2.12 13.54
C ILE A 454 40.26 3.22 13.95
N GLN A 455 40.18 3.68 15.20
CA GLN A 455 41.03 4.75 15.72
C GLN A 455 42.53 4.38 15.70
N ASN A 456 42.86 3.17 16.16
CA ASN A 456 44.25 2.68 16.14
C ASN A 456 44.78 2.52 14.71
N ALA A 457 43.96 2.01 13.78
CA ALA A 457 44.36 1.86 12.39
C ALA A 457 44.66 3.22 11.72
N ALA A 458 43.94 4.27 12.10
CA ALA A 458 44.23 5.63 11.65
C ALA A 458 45.57 6.16 12.20
N GLU A 459 45.85 5.95 13.49
CA GLU A 459 47.10 6.37 14.14
C GLU A 459 48.35 5.65 13.57
N GLU A 460 48.26 4.35 13.27
CA GLU A 460 49.37 3.59 12.66
C GLU A 460 49.72 4.06 11.23
N SER A 461 48.75 4.64 10.50
CA SER A 461 48.99 5.20 9.16
C SER A 461 49.64 6.59 9.16
N SER A 462 49.50 7.36 10.24
CA SER A 462 50.17 8.65 10.38
C SER A 462 51.62 8.51 10.88
N ASP A 463 51.89 7.53 11.74
CA ASP A 463 53.25 7.29 12.28
C ASP A 463 54.23 6.73 11.23
N SER A 464 53.74 6.09 10.16
CA SER A 464 54.58 5.64 9.04
C SER A 464 55.04 6.79 8.14
N ASP A 465 54.26 7.87 8.03
CA ASP A 465 54.59 9.02 7.19
C ASP A 465 55.62 9.94 7.89
N GLU A 466 55.62 10.03 9.21
CA GLU A 466 56.63 10.79 9.97
C GLU A 466 58.01 10.10 10.02
N GLN A 467 58.07 8.76 9.94
CA GLN A 467 59.34 8.03 9.91
C GLN A 467 60.05 8.12 8.55
N ASP A 468 59.30 8.23 7.45
CA ASP A 468 59.87 8.42 6.11
C ASP A 468 60.35 9.88 5.87
N GLU A 469 59.76 10.88 6.54
CA GLU A 469 60.28 12.25 6.53
C GLU A 469 61.55 12.42 7.39
N GLU A 470 61.65 11.76 8.55
CA GLU A 470 62.88 11.78 9.37
C GLU A 470 64.07 11.04 8.72
N GLU A 471 63.85 9.95 7.97
CA GLU A 471 64.93 9.30 7.19
C GLU A 471 65.33 10.11 5.95
N GLY A 472 64.42 10.92 5.40
CA GLY A 472 64.70 11.86 4.31
C GLY A 472 65.57 13.04 4.73
N GLU A 473 65.33 13.62 5.91
CA GLU A 473 66.14 14.73 6.43
C GLU A 473 67.50 14.30 7.01
N ARG A 474 67.66 13.06 7.46
CA ARG A 474 68.98 12.53 7.90
C ARG A 474 69.91 12.12 6.73
N ARG A 475 69.44 12.18 5.48
CA ARG A 475 70.19 11.88 4.25
C ARG A 475 70.49 13.09 3.37
N ALA A 476 70.11 14.31 3.79
CA ALA A 476 70.56 15.58 3.23
C ALA A 476 71.67 16.19 4.08
#